data_AF-I5BY67-F1
#
_entry.id   AF-I5BY67-F1
#
_cell.length_a   1.000
_cell.length_b   1.000
_cell.length_c   1.000
_cell.angle_alpha   90.00
_cell.angle_beta   90.00
_cell.angle_gamma   90.00
#
_symmetry.space_group_name_H-M   'P 1'
#
loop_
_entity.id
_entity.type
_entity.pdbx_description
1 polymer ?
#
loop_
_entity_poly.entity_id
_entity_poly.type
_entity_poly.pdbx_seq_one_letter_code
_entity_poly.pdbx_strand_id
1 'polypeptide(L)'
;MITALYKFSKLLQNDPDLQIYFSTSENPFDGREELGKIIVGEVENKQFKGFHLEDFNPSSVPKYLYRKPAGANGTNIVPTLFINKQNPEKTWRKISKSLLNLKPRIVQESEIEKISTEFSKLEFNSDFSYLITFKLDGKFMGEFESYTRLFSNEAYIKYFKKKNKNSKKENKTCALTGKISTVFGFVDTLGFTVDADSFMRNGFNASDAYKMFPISESAIPILEAGRGILLNQVAANFFGQYKYAIIPNFIFLEDQELGEMVASTFLNKAAFNADSKVKGVAAFINDSESLLDEIVNSDQLKRSDIQYSILFFEQQQAQFKIHLEISDVLPSRISKILESKTIAEEKYKWLTYYKTKDGTIITHNITLFRLREYFLTSDKVLQPSYFKLLSSIFTGQKFNDLKLLSLILNTWKLNYKKYFHDEEKSVCFICETSFS
;
A
#
# COMPACT_ATOMS: atom_id res chain seq x y z
N MET A 1 3.11 11.88 7.96
CA MET A 1 2.68 10.89 6.95
C MET A 1 1.17 10.72 6.82
N ILE A 2 0.44 10.24 7.85
CA ILE A 2 -0.96 9.80 7.69
C ILE A 2 -1.86 10.92 7.14
N THR A 3 -1.65 12.17 7.57
CA THR A 3 -2.37 13.34 7.03
C THR A 3 -2.05 13.60 5.55
N ALA A 4 -0.78 13.48 5.15
CA ALA A 4 -0.37 13.65 3.75
C ALA A 4 -1.01 12.56 2.88
N LEU A 5 -0.97 11.30 3.34
CA LEU A 5 -1.62 10.18 2.68
C LEU A 5 -3.13 10.40 2.55
N TYR A 6 -3.80 10.79 3.63
CA TYR A 6 -5.24 11.11 3.61
C TYR A 6 -5.57 12.20 2.59
N LYS A 7 -4.82 13.32 2.60
CA LYS A 7 -5.04 14.45 1.67
C LYS A 7 -4.82 14.01 0.22
N PHE A 8 -3.72 13.31 -0.06
CA PHE A 8 -3.39 12.81 -1.40
C PHE A 8 -4.48 11.88 -1.92
N SER A 9 -4.93 10.92 -1.11
CA SER A 9 -5.99 9.98 -1.52
C SER A 9 -7.34 10.64 -1.64
N LYS A 10 -7.63 11.67 -0.84
CA LYS A 10 -8.87 12.44 -0.99
C LYS A 10 -8.95 13.14 -2.35
N LEU A 11 -7.83 13.64 -2.88
CA LEU A 11 -7.78 14.23 -4.22
C LEU A 11 -8.00 13.18 -5.33
N LEU A 12 -7.61 11.94 -5.07
CA LEU A 12 -7.77 10.83 -6.02
C LEU A 12 -9.13 10.12 -5.90
N GLN A 13 -10.03 10.57 -5.02
CA GLN A 13 -11.25 9.83 -4.69
C GLN A 13 -12.25 9.71 -5.84
N ASN A 14 -12.17 10.60 -6.83
CA ASN A 14 -13.08 10.63 -7.98
C ASN A 14 -12.47 9.96 -9.22
N ASP A 15 -11.22 9.50 -9.13
CA ASP A 15 -10.54 8.82 -10.23
C ASP A 15 -11.20 7.46 -10.49
N PRO A 16 -11.74 7.20 -11.70
CA PRO A 16 -12.42 5.95 -12.02
C PRO A 16 -11.55 4.70 -11.82
N ASP A 17 -10.26 4.79 -12.12
CA ASP A 17 -9.33 3.65 -12.07
C ASP A 17 -8.95 3.29 -10.64
N LEU A 18 -9.16 4.22 -9.69
CA LEU A 18 -8.82 4.05 -8.28
C LEU A 18 -10.02 3.72 -7.39
N GLN A 19 -11.24 3.69 -7.93
CA GLN A 19 -12.47 3.43 -7.16
C GLN A 19 -12.42 2.11 -6.39
N ILE A 20 -11.69 1.11 -6.90
CA ILE A 20 -11.50 -0.17 -6.23
C ILE A 20 -10.86 -0.01 -4.84
N TYR A 21 -9.97 0.98 -4.66
CA TYR A 21 -9.30 1.23 -3.38
C TYR A 21 -10.22 1.91 -2.35
N PHE A 22 -11.21 2.68 -2.80
CA PHE A 22 -12.20 3.34 -1.92
C PHE A 22 -13.35 2.42 -1.54
N SER A 23 -13.49 1.28 -2.22
CA SER A 23 -14.48 0.26 -1.90
C SER A 23 -14.07 -0.55 -0.68
N THR A 24 -15.05 -0.93 0.13
CA THR A 24 -14.87 -1.96 1.17
C THR A 24 -14.84 -3.37 0.61
N SER A 25 -15.15 -3.53 -0.67
CA SER A 25 -15.14 -4.80 -1.40
C SER A 25 -13.73 -5.14 -1.87
N GLU A 26 -13.35 -6.40 -1.73
CA GLU A 26 -12.08 -6.94 -2.21
C GLU A 26 -12.27 -7.56 -3.60
N ASN A 27 -11.22 -7.55 -4.43
CA ASN A 27 -11.21 -8.35 -5.66
C ASN A 27 -11.11 -9.85 -5.29
N PRO A 28 -12.15 -10.67 -5.59
CA PRO A 28 -12.13 -12.09 -5.26
C PRO A 28 -11.11 -12.92 -6.05
N PHE A 29 -10.66 -12.42 -7.20
CA PHE A 29 -9.77 -13.12 -8.14
C PHE A 29 -8.49 -12.34 -8.44
N ASP A 30 -8.02 -11.53 -7.48
CA ASP A 30 -6.80 -10.73 -7.61
C ASP A 30 -5.63 -11.55 -8.19
N GLY A 31 -5.12 -11.10 -9.35
CA GLY A 31 -4.03 -11.73 -10.11
C GLY A 31 -4.41 -12.99 -10.90
N ARG A 32 -5.70 -13.34 -10.98
CA ARG A 32 -6.27 -14.49 -11.70
C ARG A 32 -7.66 -14.16 -12.27
N GLU A 33 -7.86 -12.91 -12.68
CA GLU A 33 -9.14 -12.36 -13.09
C GLU A 33 -9.75 -13.11 -14.29
N GLU A 34 -8.91 -13.49 -15.24
CA GLU A 34 -9.26 -14.28 -16.43
C GLU A 34 -9.85 -15.67 -16.13
N LEU A 35 -9.55 -16.22 -14.95
CA LEU A 35 -10.08 -17.51 -14.49
C LEU A 35 -11.32 -17.33 -13.61
N GLY A 36 -11.76 -16.09 -13.38
CA GLY A 36 -12.90 -15.75 -12.54
C GLY A 36 -14.24 -15.94 -13.25
N LYS A 37 -15.15 -16.65 -12.59
CA LYS A 37 -16.55 -16.80 -13.02
C LYS A 37 -17.48 -16.42 -11.87
N ILE A 38 -18.61 -15.80 -12.21
CA ILE A 38 -19.62 -15.37 -11.25
C ILE A 38 -20.89 -16.20 -11.45
N ILE A 39 -21.33 -16.89 -10.40
CA ILE A 39 -22.64 -17.52 -10.34
C ILE A 39 -23.60 -16.50 -9.74
N VAL A 40 -24.60 -16.09 -10.51
CA VAL A 40 -25.57 -15.08 -10.10
C VAL A 40 -26.90 -15.75 -9.82
N GLY A 41 -27.39 -15.65 -8.58
CA GLY A 41 -28.76 -16.03 -8.24
C GLY A 41 -29.71 -14.88 -8.53
N GLU A 42 -30.65 -15.08 -9.44
CA GLU A 42 -31.68 -14.09 -9.77
C GLU A 42 -32.86 -14.17 -8.80
N VAL A 43 -33.19 -13.04 -8.20
CA VAL A 43 -34.31 -12.90 -7.27
C VAL A 43 -35.17 -11.72 -7.73
N GLU A 44 -36.42 -11.99 -8.04
CA GLU A 44 -37.39 -10.96 -8.41
C GLU A 44 -38.56 -11.02 -7.44
N ASN A 45 -38.95 -9.87 -6.88
CA ASN A 45 -40.03 -9.80 -5.89
C ASN A 45 -39.87 -10.82 -4.74
N LYS A 46 -38.62 -11.03 -4.30
CA LYS A 46 -38.21 -12.01 -3.26
C LYS A 46 -38.41 -13.49 -3.63
N GLN A 47 -38.66 -13.80 -4.89
CA GLN A 47 -38.76 -15.16 -5.40
C GLN A 47 -37.52 -15.52 -6.21
N PHE A 48 -36.99 -16.72 -6.02
CA PHE A 48 -35.82 -17.18 -6.73
C PHE A 48 -36.19 -17.67 -8.13
N LYS A 49 -35.50 -17.15 -9.15
CA LYS A 49 -35.74 -17.46 -10.57
C LYS A 49 -34.76 -18.48 -11.13
N GLY A 50 -33.54 -18.55 -10.60
CA GLY A 50 -32.52 -19.50 -11.03
C GLY A 50 -31.12 -18.95 -10.86
N PHE A 51 -30.14 -19.79 -11.19
CA PHE A 51 -28.75 -19.39 -11.30
C PHE A 51 -28.34 -19.28 -12.77
N HIS A 52 -27.49 -18.30 -13.07
CA HIS A 52 -26.78 -18.24 -14.34
C HIS A 52 -25.31 -17.89 -14.11
N LEU A 53 -24.49 -18.13 -15.14
CA LEU A 53 -23.05 -17.89 -15.10
C LEU A 53 -22.73 -16.61 -15.87
N GLU A 54 -21.94 -15.73 -15.26
CA GLU A 54 -21.37 -14.55 -15.89
C GLU A 54 -19.83 -14.61 -15.80
N ASP A 55 -19.14 -13.99 -16.76
CA ASP A 55 -17.69 -13.80 -16.66
C ASP A 55 -17.38 -12.74 -15.61
N PHE A 56 -16.27 -12.93 -14.89
CA PHE A 56 -15.84 -11.93 -13.92
C PHE A 56 -15.43 -10.64 -14.63
N ASN A 57 -15.96 -9.52 -14.14
CA ASN A 57 -15.56 -8.18 -14.55
C ASN A 57 -14.96 -7.44 -13.36
N PRO A 58 -13.66 -7.05 -13.41
CA PRO A 58 -13.02 -6.26 -12.35
C PRO A 58 -13.76 -4.95 -12.02
N SER A 59 -14.38 -4.31 -13.02
CA SER A 59 -15.15 -3.06 -12.83
C SER A 59 -16.41 -3.26 -11.98
N SER A 60 -16.88 -4.50 -11.85
CA SER A 60 -18.07 -4.85 -11.06
C SER A 60 -17.74 -5.26 -9.63
N VAL A 61 -16.46 -5.26 -9.21
CA VAL A 61 -16.05 -5.61 -7.84
C VAL A 61 -16.84 -4.88 -6.76
N PRO A 62 -17.08 -3.54 -6.84
CA PRO A 62 -17.89 -2.85 -5.85
C PRO A 62 -19.36 -3.33 -5.80
N LYS A 63 -19.89 -3.85 -6.92
CA LYS A 63 -21.26 -4.34 -7.03
C LYS A 63 -21.46 -5.69 -6.34
N TYR A 64 -20.42 -6.52 -6.32
CA TYR A 64 -20.51 -7.86 -5.74
C TYR A 64 -20.55 -7.85 -4.20
N LEU A 65 -20.01 -6.81 -3.55
CA LEU A 65 -19.89 -6.73 -2.08
C LEU A 65 -19.17 -7.96 -1.50
N TYR A 66 -18.07 -8.36 -2.12
CA TYR A 66 -17.25 -9.47 -1.64
C TYR A 66 -16.16 -8.98 -0.67
N ARG A 67 -15.98 -9.70 0.44
CA ARG A 67 -14.81 -9.58 1.30
C ARG A 67 -14.50 -10.92 1.94
N LYS A 68 -13.22 -11.24 2.13
CA LYS A 68 -12.85 -12.46 2.88
C LYS A 68 -13.34 -12.32 4.33
N PRO A 69 -14.11 -13.29 4.85
CA PRO A 69 -14.56 -13.23 6.24
C PRO A 69 -13.35 -13.30 7.19
N ALA A 70 -13.42 -12.56 8.29
CA ALA A 70 -12.33 -12.41 9.27
C ALA A 70 -11.90 -13.70 10.00
N GLY A 71 -12.56 -14.84 9.74
CA GLY A 71 -12.19 -16.14 10.27
C GLY A 71 -12.67 -17.29 9.39
N ALA A 72 -12.07 -18.47 9.53
CA ALA A 72 -12.35 -19.65 8.71
C ALA A 72 -13.87 -20.03 8.70
N ASN A 73 -14.54 -19.81 9.83
CA ASN A 73 -15.98 -20.06 10.02
C ASN A 73 -16.86 -18.80 9.90
N GLY A 74 -16.28 -17.64 9.57
CA GLY A 74 -17.03 -16.41 9.37
C GLY A 74 -18.03 -16.56 8.22
N THR A 75 -19.19 -15.93 8.39
CA THR A 75 -20.24 -15.81 7.38
C THR A 75 -20.26 -14.37 6.90
N ASN A 76 -20.38 -14.14 5.60
CA ASN A 76 -20.46 -12.79 5.05
C ASN A 76 -21.86 -12.21 5.32
N ILE A 77 -21.96 -10.90 5.61
CA ILE A 77 -23.26 -10.25 5.81
C ILE A 77 -24.15 -10.37 4.58
N VAL A 78 -23.56 -10.17 3.40
CA VAL A 78 -24.23 -10.43 2.13
C VAL A 78 -23.89 -11.84 1.62
N PRO A 79 -24.80 -12.48 0.88
CA PRO A 79 -24.62 -13.83 0.35
C PRO A 79 -23.64 -13.90 -0.83
N THR A 80 -22.53 -13.17 -0.75
CA THR A 80 -21.45 -13.16 -1.75
C THR A 80 -20.23 -13.90 -1.21
N LEU A 81 -19.91 -15.07 -1.77
CA LEU A 81 -18.90 -15.99 -1.23
C LEU A 81 -18.13 -16.71 -2.34
N PHE A 82 -16.86 -17.03 -2.07
CA PHE A 82 -16.07 -17.89 -2.95
C PHE A 82 -16.52 -19.34 -2.81
N ILE A 83 -16.72 -20.05 -3.92
CA ILE A 83 -17.18 -21.44 -3.91
C ILE A 83 -16.02 -22.38 -3.65
N ASN A 84 -16.13 -23.18 -2.59
CA ASN A 84 -15.24 -24.32 -2.39
C ASN A 84 -15.71 -25.48 -3.28
N LYS A 85 -15.02 -25.70 -4.40
CA LYS A 85 -15.35 -26.75 -5.37
C LYS A 85 -15.25 -28.17 -4.80
N GLN A 86 -14.33 -28.42 -3.86
CA GLN A 86 -14.20 -29.73 -3.23
C GLN A 86 -15.30 -30.01 -2.21
N ASN A 87 -15.95 -28.96 -1.69
CA ASN A 87 -17.07 -29.09 -0.76
C ASN A 87 -18.08 -27.94 -0.94
N PRO A 88 -18.92 -28.00 -1.99
CA PRO A 88 -19.90 -26.96 -2.29
C PRO A 88 -20.93 -26.78 -1.16
N GLU A 89 -21.29 -27.86 -0.47
CA GLU A 89 -22.24 -27.85 0.67
C GLU A 89 -21.79 -26.92 1.80
N LYS A 90 -20.48 -26.88 2.12
CA LYS A 90 -19.94 -25.92 3.10
C LYS A 90 -20.15 -24.47 2.66
N THR A 91 -20.05 -24.21 1.36
CA THR A 91 -20.32 -22.88 0.78
C THR A 91 -21.80 -22.56 0.92
N TRP A 92 -22.67 -23.49 0.52
CA TRP A 92 -24.12 -23.36 0.66
C TRP A 92 -24.56 -23.06 2.09
N ARG A 93 -24.03 -23.77 3.07
CA ARG A 93 -24.35 -23.52 4.49
C ARG A 93 -24.06 -22.07 4.91
N LYS A 94 -22.99 -21.46 4.38
CA LYS A 94 -22.66 -20.05 4.63
C LYS A 94 -23.61 -19.11 3.87
N ILE A 95 -23.94 -19.42 2.62
CA ILE A 95 -24.89 -18.64 1.81
C ILE A 95 -26.27 -18.64 2.48
N SER A 96 -26.82 -19.81 2.80
CA SER A 96 -28.10 -19.98 3.48
C SER A 96 -28.15 -19.17 4.79
N LYS A 97 -27.09 -19.28 5.62
CA LYS A 97 -26.99 -18.49 6.85
C LYS A 97 -26.95 -16.98 6.59
N SER A 98 -26.28 -16.54 5.52
CA SER A 98 -26.25 -15.13 5.12
C SER A 98 -27.64 -14.66 4.69
N LEU A 99 -28.32 -15.40 3.81
CA LEU A 99 -29.68 -15.10 3.33
C LEU A 99 -30.69 -14.98 4.48
N LEU A 100 -30.61 -15.86 5.48
CA LEU A 100 -31.50 -15.87 6.63
C LEU A 100 -31.25 -14.72 7.62
N ASN A 101 -29.98 -14.33 7.80
CA ASN A 101 -29.58 -13.30 8.76
C ASN A 101 -29.69 -11.88 8.19
N LEU A 102 -29.67 -11.73 6.87
CA LEU A 102 -29.74 -10.43 6.22
C LEU A 102 -31.09 -9.75 6.48
N LYS A 103 -31.04 -8.48 6.88
CA LYS A 103 -32.22 -7.64 7.14
C LYS A 103 -32.15 -6.36 6.31
N PRO A 104 -33.18 -6.03 5.49
CA PRO A 104 -34.36 -6.84 5.22
C PRO A 104 -34.02 -8.14 4.45
N ARG A 105 -34.87 -9.17 4.59
CA ARG A 105 -34.70 -10.43 3.86
C ARG A 105 -34.87 -10.21 2.36
N ILE A 106 -33.94 -10.75 1.58
CA ILE A 106 -33.94 -10.63 0.12
C ILE A 106 -34.73 -11.73 -0.59
N VAL A 107 -34.88 -12.88 0.05
CA VAL A 107 -35.67 -14.03 -0.43
C VAL A 107 -36.64 -14.45 0.66
N GLN A 108 -37.77 -15.04 0.25
CA GLN A 108 -38.69 -15.69 1.20
C GLN A 108 -38.05 -16.95 1.79
N GLU A 109 -38.42 -17.30 3.02
CA GLU A 109 -37.83 -18.46 3.72
C GLU A 109 -38.17 -19.79 3.01
N SER A 110 -39.35 -19.88 2.41
CA SER A 110 -39.77 -21.01 1.57
C SER A 110 -38.91 -21.21 0.32
N GLU A 111 -38.25 -20.15 -0.18
CA GLU A 111 -37.41 -20.23 -1.38
C GLU A 111 -36.02 -20.80 -1.06
N ILE A 112 -35.60 -20.87 0.21
CA ILE A 112 -34.26 -21.33 0.59
C ILE A 112 -34.03 -22.78 0.19
N GLU A 113 -35.02 -23.65 0.35
CA GLU A 113 -34.92 -25.05 -0.08
C GLU A 113 -34.79 -25.16 -1.60
N LYS A 114 -35.58 -24.37 -2.34
CA LYS A 114 -35.50 -24.31 -3.81
C LYS A 114 -34.12 -23.86 -4.28
N ILE A 115 -33.56 -22.81 -3.67
CA ILE A 115 -32.19 -22.34 -3.97
C ILE A 115 -31.18 -23.43 -3.64
N SER A 116 -31.34 -24.14 -2.52
CA SER A 116 -30.47 -25.26 -2.14
C SER A 116 -30.45 -26.35 -3.21
N THR A 117 -31.64 -26.75 -3.70
CA THR A 117 -31.78 -27.79 -4.70
C THR A 117 -31.14 -27.37 -6.03
N GLU A 118 -31.34 -26.13 -6.47
CA GLU A 118 -30.72 -25.62 -7.69
C GLU A 118 -29.20 -25.44 -7.54
N PHE A 119 -28.73 -25.00 -6.38
CA PHE A 119 -27.30 -24.87 -6.11
C PHE A 119 -26.57 -26.23 -6.18
N SER A 120 -27.20 -27.29 -5.68
CA SER A 120 -26.63 -28.65 -5.74
C SER A 120 -26.53 -29.22 -7.15
N LYS A 121 -27.27 -28.66 -8.12
CA LYS A 121 -27.20 -29.06 -9.54
C LYS A 121 -26.09 -28.34 -10.31
N LEU A 122 -25.45 -27.34 -9.71
CA LEU A 122 -24.38 -26.58 -10.37
C LEU A 122 -23.14 -27.46 -10.56
N GLU A 123 -22.60 -27.44 -11.77
CA GLU A 123 -21.35 -28.10 -12.12
C GLU A 123 -20.20 -27.09 -12.13
N PHE A 124 -19.04 -27.49 -11.60
CA PHE A 124 -17.87 -26.62 -11.46
C PHE A 124 -16.69 -27.17 -12.24
N ASN A 125 -16.16 -26.36 -13.17
CA ASN A 125 -14.95 -26.70 -13.90
C ASN A 125 -13.70 -26.51 -13.00
N SER A 126 -12.71 -27.40 -13.13
CA SER A 126 -11.43 -27.33 -12.41
C SER A 126 -10.62 -26.07 -12.73
N ASP A 127 -10.75 -25.56 -13.95
CA ASP A 127 -9.91 -24.50 -14.50
C ASP A 127 -10.35 -23.12 -14.02
N PHE A 128 -11.63 -22.98 -13.68
CA PHE A 128 -12.21 -21.72 -13.23
C PHE A 128 -12.36 -21.62 -11.71
N SER A 129 -12.30 -20.40 -11.21
CA SER A 129 -12.62 -20.05 -9.83
C SER A 129 -13.99 -19.37 -9.80
N TYR A 130 -14.86 -19.77 -8.88
CA TYR A 130 -16.25 -19.30 -8.86
C TYR A 130 -16.54 -18.47 -7.62
N LEU A 131 -17.19 -17.34 -7.81
CA LEU A 131 -17.83 -16.54 -6.77
C LEU A 131 -19.35 -16.65 -6.97
N ILE A 132 -20.11 -16.86 -5.91
CA ILE A 132 -21.57 -16.74 -5.95
C ILE A 132 -22.00 -15.39 -5.40
N THR A 133 -23.01 -14.79 -6.01
CA THR A 133 -23.68 -13.56 -5.56
C THR A 133 -25.16 -13.56 -6.01
N PHE A 134 -25.90 -12.52 -5.68
CA PHE A 134 -27.33 -12.42 -6.01
C PHE A 134 -27.66 -11.07 -6.66
N LYS A 135 -28.58 -11.09 -7.63
CA LYS A 135 -29.25 -9.92 -8.18
C LYS A 135 -30.67 -9.85 -7.63
N LEU A 136 -31.10 -8.65 -7.26
CA LEU A 136 -32.44 -8.34 -6.77
C LEU A 136 -33.10 -7.41 -7.78
N ASP A 137 -34.20 -7.86 -8.38
CA ASP A 137 -34.94 -7.11 -9.39
C ASP A 137 -34.01 -6.56 -10.49
N GLY A 138 -33.10 -7.43 -10.98
CA GLY A 138 -32.13 -7.13 -12.04
C GLY A 138 -30.87 -6.35 -11.62
N LYS A 139 -30.73 -5.99 -10.33
CA LYS A 139 -29.58 -5.21 -9.83
C LYS A 139 -28.74 -5.99 -8.82
N PHE A 140 -27.42 -5.86 -8.87
CA PHE A 140 -26.55 -6.44 -7.86
C PHE A 140 -26.74 -5.78 -6.50
N MET A 141 -26.44 -6.50 -5.42
CA MET A 141 -26.61 -5.98 -4.06
C MET A 141 -25.80 -4.70 -3.79
N GLY A 142 -24.60 -4.57 -4.36
CA GLY A 142 -23.78 -3.36 -4.25
C GLY A 142 -24.32 -2.14 -5.00
N GLU A 143 -25.37 -2.31 -5.81
CA GLU A 143 -26.08 -1.20 -6.46
C GLU A 143 -27.18 -0.61 -5.56
N PHE A 144 -27.43 -1.20 -4.38
CA PHE A 144 -28.33 -0.66 -3.37
C PHE A 144 -27.56 -0.07 -2.20
N GLU A 145 -27.80 1.22 -1.91
CA GLU A 145 -27.13 1.94 -0.81
C GLU A 145 -27.32 1.29 0.56
N SER A 146 -28.48 0.65 0.80
CA SER A 146 -28.74 -0.05 2.06
C SER A 146 -27.76 -1.19 2.30
N TYR A 147 -27.40 -1.96 1.28
CA TYR A 147 -26.48 -3.10 1.42
C TYR A 147 -25.02 -2.65 1.42
N THR A 148 -24.65 -1.64 0.63
CA THR A 148 -23.29 -1.06 0.67
C THR A 148 -22.98 -0.48 2.05
N ARG A 149 -23.96 0.20 2.67
CA ARG A 149 -23.86 0.70 4.05
C ARG A 149 -23.86 -0.44 5.09
N LEU A 150 -24.74 -1.41 4.90
CA LEU A 150 -24.69 -2.77 5.47
C LEU A 150 -23.27 -3.28 5.69
N PHE A 151 -22.65 -3.50 4.54
CA PHE A 151 -21.36 -4.12 4.36
C PHE A 151 -20.22 -3.27 4.92
N SER A 152 -20.25 -1.96 4.68
CA SER A 152 -19.22 -1.03 5.16
C SER A 152 -19.23 -0.90 6.68
N ASN A 153 -20.42 -0.86 7.30
CA ASN A 153 -20.54 -0.81 8.76
C ASN A 153 -19.87 -2.01 9.43
N GLU A 154 -20.06 -3.22 8.91
CA GLU A 154 -19.41 -4.42 9.42
C GLU A 154 -17.90 -4.38 9.22
N ALA A 155 -17.46 -3.99 8.02
CA ALA A 155 -16.04 -3.84 7.70
C ALA A 155 -15.32 -2.91 8.69
N TYR A 156 -16.01 -1.89 9.21
CA TYR A 156 -15.43 -0.88 10.10
C TYR A 156 -15.57 -1.19 11.59
N ILE A 157 -16.27 -2.26 11.98
CA ILE A 157 -16.38 -2.69 13.39
C ILE A 157 -15.01 -2.84 14.05
N LYS A 158 -14.03 -3.40 13.31
CA LYS A 158 -12.66 -3.60 13.81
C LYS A 158 -11.96 -2.31 14.26
N TYR A 159 -12.37 -1.16 13.73
CA TYR A 159 -11.78 0.14 14.05
C TYR A 159 -12.31 0.75 15.34
N PHE A 160 -13.34 0.19 15.95
CA PHE A 160 -13.82 0.69 17.25
C PHE A 160 -14.16 -0.42 18.25
N LYS A 161 -14.22 -1.69 17.85
CA LYS A 161 -14.55 -2.81 18.75
C LYS A 161 -13.47 -3.89 18.69
N LYS A 162 -12.91 -4.23 19.85
CA LYS A 162 -11.93 -5.32 20.04
C LYS A 162 -12.31 -6.12 21.29
N LYS A 163 -12.61 -7.42 21.19
CA LYS A 163 -13.04 -8.31 22.31
C LYS A 163 -14.01 -7.61 23.29
N ASN A 164 -13.48 -7.06 24.40
CA ASN A 164 -14.23 -6.39 25.49
C ASN A 164 -14.03 -4.85 25.54
N LYS A 165 -13.41 -4.26 24.52
CA LYS A 165 -13.03 -2.85 24.44
C LYS A 165 -13.83 -2.18 23.31
N ASN A 166 -14.31 -0.98 23.57
CA ASN A 166 -15.05 -0.16 22.61
C ASN A 166 -14.49 1.27 22.64
N SER A 167 -13.99 1.73 21.50
CA SER A 167 -13.37 3.04 21.30
C SER A 167 -14.12 3.84 20.23
N LYS A 168 -15.45 3.83 20.32
CA LYS A 168 -16.37 4.68 19.55
C LYS A 168 -16.84 5.83 20.43
N LYS A 169 -16.72 7.07 19.96
CA LYS A 169 -17.25 8.24 20.66
C LYS A 169 -17.94 9.22 19.72
N GLU A 170 -19.10 9.71 20.13
CA GLU A 170 -19.87 10.73 19.40
C GLU A 170 -19.43 12.13 19.80
N ASN A 171 -19.72 13.12 18.94
CA ASN A 171 -19.44 14.54 19.15
C ASN A 171 -17.98 14.82 19.50
N LYS A 172 -17.06 14.26 18.69
CA LYS A 172 -15.62 14.50 18.79
C LYS A 172 -15.05 14.97 17.47
N THR A 173 -13.95 15.70 17.56
CA THR A 173 -13.23 16.25 16.41
C THR A 173 -12.37 15.17 15.78
N CYS A 174 -12.54 14.92 14.49
CA CYS A 174 -11.67 14.03 13.73
C CYS A 174 -10.30 14.67 13.50
N ALA A 175 -9.23 13.91 13.75
CA ALA A 175 -7.84 14.37 13.60
C ALA A 175 -7.45 14.67 12.14
N LEU A 176 -8.16 14.10 11.16
CA LEU A 176 -7.86 14.28 9.74
C LEU A 176 -8.73 15.34 9.07
N THR A 177 -10.02 15.37 9.40
CA THR A 177 -10.98 16.27 8.73
C THR A 177 -11.22 17.56 9.50
N GLY A 178 -10.89 17.61 10.80
CA GLY A 178 -11.23 18.72 11.69
C GLY A 178 -12.73 18.87 11.99
N LYS A 179 -13.59 18.01 11.42
CA LYS A 179 -15.04 18.07 11.61
C LYS A 179 -15.45 17.32 12.87
N ILE A 180 -16.53 17.78 13.50
CA ILE A 180 -17.17 17.10 14.63
C ILE A 180 -18.05 15.96 14.08
N SER A 181 -17.81 14.75 14.55
CA SER A 181 -18.58 13.56 14.17
C SER A 181 -18.47 12.46 15.22
N THR A 182 -19.02 11.29 14.90
CA THR A 182 -18.62 10.03 15.52
C THR A 182 -17.21 9.67 15.09
N VAL A 183 -16.36 9.32 16.06
CA VAL A 183 -14.96 8.95 15.83
C VAL A 183 -14.63 7.58 16.41
N PHE A 184 -13.71 6.88 15.77
CA PHE A 184 -13.21 5.57 16.14
C PHE A 184 -11.72 5.67 16.52
N GLY A 185 -11.31 4.87 17.50
CA GLY A 185 -9.97 4.93 18.09
C GLY A 185 -9.04 3.74 17.82
N PHE A 186 -9.49 2.69 17.14
CA PHE A 186 -8.65 1.55 16.74
C PHE A 186 -8.33 1.55 15.24
N VAL A 187 -8.35 2.73 14.61
CA VAL A 187 -7.90 2.88 13.23
C VAL A 187 -6.39 2.61 13.18
N ASP A 188 -6.02 1.59 12.43
CA ASP A 188 -4.64 1.23 12.14
C ASP A 188 -4.36 1.59 10.69
N THR A 189 -3.39 2.47 10.47
CA THR A 189 -2.92 2.85 9.14
C THR A 189 -1.41 2.69 9.11
N LEU A 190 -0.89 1.89 8.17
CA LEU A 190 0.54 1.58 8.03
C LEU A 190 1.18 0.94 9.29
N GLY A 191 0.42 0.12 10.04
CA GLY A 191 0.92 -0.59 11.23
C GLY A 191 1.00 0.26 12.49
N PHE A 192 0.55 1.52 12.44
CA PHE A 192 0.46 2.38 13.61
C PHE A 192 -0.83 2.11 14.38
N THR A 193 -0.70 1.47 15.54
CA THR A 193 -1.81 1.20 16.47
C THR A 193 -1.62 1.98 17.76
N VAL A 194 -2.63 2.76 18.15
CA VAL A 194 -2.64 3.54 19.40
C VAL A 194 -3.14 2.74 20.61
N ASP A 195 -3.51 1.47 20.41
CA ASP A 195 -4.03 0.58 21.45
C ASP A 195 -3.04 -0.48 21.95
N ALA A 196 -1.79 -0.43 21.48
CA ALA A 196 -0.70 -1.21 22.05
C ALA A 196 -0.13 -0.50 23.29
N ASP A 197 0.18 -1.26 24.35
CA ASP A 197 0.54 -0.72 25.67
C ASP A 197 1.67 0.31 25.63
N SER A 198 2.65 0.13 24.72
CA SER A 198 3.77 1.05 24.50
C SER A 198 3.39 2.41 23.91
N PHE A 199 2.22 2.52 23.26
CA PHE A 199 1.74 3.72 22.57
C PHE A 199 0.52 4.37 23.24
N MET A 200 -0.07 3.72 24.25
CA MET A 200 -1.26 4.18 24.94
C MET A 200 -0.98 5.31 25.94
N ARG A 201 -1.02 6.57 25.50
CA ARG A 201 -0.85 7.75 26.39
C ARG A 201 -2.15 8.24 27.03
N ASN A 202 -3.23 7.49 26.88
CA ASN A 202 -4.56 7.80 27.38
C ASN A 202 -4.86 7.14 28.75
N GLY A 203 -3.83 6.92 29.56
CA GLY A 203 -3.96 6.24 30.86
C GLY A 203 -4.12 4.73 30.76
N PHE A 204 -3.52 4.10 29.75
CA PHE A 204 -3.53 2.64 29.56
C PHE A 204 -4.94 2.02 29.42
N ASN A 205 -5.94 2.81 29.01
CA ASN A 205 -7.29 2.34 28.72
C ASN A 205 -7.58 2.32 27.23
N ALA A 206 -7.67 1.13 26.62
CA ALA A 206 -7.85 1.01 25.18
C ALA A 206 -9.24 1.50 24.71
N SER A 207 -10.26 1.48 25.56
CA SER A 207 -11.56 2.07 25.22
C SER A 207 -11.48 3.59 25.01
N ASP A 208 -10.41 4.23 25.52
CA ASP A 208 -10.13 5.64 25.31
C ASP A 208 -9.19 5.91 24.13
N ALA A 209 -8.90 4.91 23.28
CA ALA A 209 -7.93 5.09 22.17
C ALA A 209 -8.34 6.20 21.19
N TYR A 210 -9.63 6.52 21.11
CA TYR A 210 -10.15 7.65 20.32
C TYR A 210 -9.60 9.01 20.81
N LYS A 211 -9.09 9.11 22.04
CA LYS A 211 -8.43 10.35 22.53
C LYS A 211 -7.05 10.56 21.90
N MET A 212 -6.43 9.49 21.41
CA MET A 212 -5.08 9.52 20.82
C MET A 212 -5.13 9.79 19.32
N PHE A 213 -6.00 9.07 18.62
CA PHE A 213 -6.16 9.19 17.17
C PHE A 213 -7.65 9.07 16.78
N PRO A 214 -8.44 10.13 17.01
CA PRO A 214 -9.87 10.15 16.69
C PRO A 214 -10.08 10.25 15.17
N ILE A 215 -10.66 9.22 14.57
CA ILE A 215 -10.93 9.20 13.12
C ILE A 215 -12.42 9.03 12.85
N SER A 216 -12.97 9.94 12.04
CA SER A 216 -14.38 9.88 11.63
C SER A 216 -14.64 8.70 10.70
N GLU A 217 -15.84 8.12 10.79
CA GLU A 217 -16.28 7.03 9.91
C GLU A 217 -16.07 7.33 8.43
N SER A 218 -16.37 8.55 7.99
CA SER A 218 -16.18 8.99 6.60
C SER A 218 -14.72 9.12 6.14
N ALA A 219 -13.76 9.18 7.06
CA ALA A 219 -12.33 9.30 6.72
C ALA A 219 -11.67 7.93 6.54
N ILE A 220 -12.27 6.87 7.07
CA ILE A 220 -11.73 5.50 7.03
C ILE A 220 -11.62 4.97 5.60
N PRO A 221 -12.65 5.05 4.73
CA PRO A 221 -12.51 4.59 3.35
C PRO A 221 -11.36 5.29 2.61
N ILE A 222 -11.18 6.60 2.83
CA ILE A 222 -10.11 7.38 2.21
C ILE A 222 -8.73 6.94 2.72
N LEU A 223 -8.59 6.63 4.01
CA LEU A 223 -7.35 6.12 4.57
C LEU A 223 -7.00 4.71 4.07
N GLU A 224 -7.98 3.81 4.02
CA GLU A 224 -7.79 2.47 3.47
C GLU A 224 -7.41 2.55 2.00
N ALA A 225 -8.07 3.42 1.23
CA ALA A 225 -7.73 3.69 -0.16
C ALA A 225 -6.29 4.20 -0.29
N GLY A 226 -5.90 5.16 0.54
CA GLY A 226 -4.54 5.67 0.54
C GLY A 226 -3.50 4.63 0.87
N ARG A 227 -3.78 3.75 1.83
CA ARG A 227 -2.90 2.60 2.08
C ARG A 227 -2.81 1.68 0.86
N GLY A 228 -3.93 1.42 0.18
CA GLY A 228 -3.97 0.62 -1.06
C GLY A 228 -3.16 1.25 -2.18
N ILE A 229 -3.36 2.53 -2.47
CA ILE A 229 -2.63 3.31 -3.47
C ILE A 229 -1.13 3.34 -3.15
N LEU A 230 -0.78 3.61 -1.88
CA LEU A 230 0.62 3.61 -1.43
C LEU A 230 1.29 2.28 -1.72
N LEU A 231 0.66 1.17 -1.34
CA LEU A 231 1.26 -0.16 -1.44
C LEU A 231 1.37 -0.68 -2.87
N ASN A 232 0.38 -0.36 -3.72
CA ASN A 232 0.24 -0.98 -5.04
C ASN A 232 0.68 -0.07 -6.19
N GLN A 233 0.65 1.26 -6.02
CA GLN A 233 0.90 2.22 -7.10
C GLN A 233 2.12 3.12 -6.85
N VAL A 234 2.47 3.37 -5.58
CA VAL A 234 3.53 4.36 -5.22
C VAL A 234 4.78 3.70 -4.64
N ALA A 235 4.63 2.59 -3.90
CA ALA A 235 5.74 1.93 -3.25
C ALA A 235 6.65 1.24 -4.27
N ALA A 236 7.93 1.56 -4.23
CA ALA A 236 8.97 0.95 -5.04
C ALA A 236 9.94 0.13 -4.19
N ASN A 237 10.61 -0.82 -4.83
CA ASN A 237 11.65 -1.60 -4.17
C ASN A 237 12.87 -0.71 -3.86
N PHE A 238 13.34 -0.75 -2.62
CA PHE A 238 14.61 -0.12 -2.26
C PHE A 238 15.73 -1.14 -2.44
N PHE A 239 15.80 -2.15 -1.56
CA PHE A 239 16.70 -3.30 -1.69
C PHE A 239 16.20 -4.45 -0.81
N GLY A 240 16.35 -5.69 -1.29
CA GLY A 240 15.87 -6.86 -0.56
C GLY A 240 14.38 -6.74 -0.19
N GLN A 241 14.09 -6.74 1.11
CA GLN A 241 12.74 -6.59 1.66
C GLN A 241 12.34 -5.13 1.99
N TYR A 242 13.29 -4.19 1.88
CA TYR A 242 13.05 -2.78 2.14
C TYR A 242 12.40 -2.15 0.91
N LYS A 243 11.31 -1.43 1.13
CA LYS A 243 10.61 -0.60 0.16
C LYS A 243 10.69 0.86 0.55
N TYR A 244 10.43 1.73 -0.41
CA TYR A 244 10.22 3.14 -0.14
C TYR A 244 9.01 3.68 -0.91
N ALA A 245 8.44 4.77 -0.41
CA ALA A 245 7.38 5.51 -1.08
C ALA A 245 7.63 7.02 -0.90
N ILE A 246 7.35 7.80 -1.95
CA ILE A 246 7.34 9.26 -1.91
C ILE A 246 5.88 9.69 -2.04
N ILE A 247 5.41 10.59 -1.17
CA ILE A 247 4.02 11.03 -1.16
C ILE A 247 3.97 12.56 -1.13
N PRO A 248 3.23 13.21 -2.02
CA PRO A 248 3.05 14.66 -1.97
C PRO A 248 2.22 15.05 -0.75
N ASN A 249 2.64 16.12 -0.10
CA ASN A 249 1.98 16.79 1.00
C ASN A 249 1.68 18.23 0.57
N PHE A 250 0.40 18.51 0.40
CA PHE A 250 -0.07 19.81 -0.05
C PHE A 250 -0.29 20.74 1.15
N ILE A 251 0.43 21.86 1.16
CA ILE A 251 0.40 22.86 2.25
C ILE A 251 -0.92 23.64 2.17
N PHE A 252 -1.24 24.16 0.99
CA PHE A 252 -2.46 24.90 0.68
C PHE A 252 -3.18 24.23 -0.50
N LEU A 253 -4.35 23.67 -0.24
CA LEU A 253 -5.27 23.13 -1.25
C LEU A 253 -6.49 24.05 -1.33
N GLU A 254 -6.28 25.28 -1.77
CA GLU A 254 -7.39 26.20 -2.01
C GLU A 254 -8.11 25.86 -3.32
N ASP A 255 -7.33 25.47 -4.33
CA ASP A 255 -7.83 25.00 -5.62
C ASP A 255 -7.87 23.47 -5.63
N GLN A 256 -9.08 22.92 -5.56
CA GLN A 256 -9.30 21.49 -5.57
C GLN A 256 -8.96 20.86 -6.93
N GLU A 257 -9.33 21.49 -8.05
CA GLU A 257 -9.10 20.96 -9.40
C GLU A 257 -7.60 20.86 -9.69
N LEU A 258 -6.85 21.89 -9.31
CA LEU A 258 -5.40 21.87 -9.39
C LEU A 258 -4.79 20.76 -8.52
N GLY A 259 -5.30 20.58 -7.30
CA GLY A 259 -4.87 19.51 -6.40
C GLY A 259 -5.10 18.12 -7.01
N GLU A 260 -6.26 17.88 -7.60
CA GLU A 260 -6.61 16.64 -8.29
C GLU A 260 -5.66 16.40 -9.48
N MET A 261 -5.46 17.41 -10.33
CA MET A 261 -4.56 17.34 -11.48
C MET A 261 -3.11 17.04 -11.08
N VAL A 262 -2.59 17.68 -10.02
CA VAL A 262 -1.24 17.42 -9.50
C VAL A 262 -1.15 16.01 -8.93
N ALA A 263 -2.15 15.56 -8.17
CA ALA A 263 -2.17 14.23 -7.58
C ALA A 263 -2.17 13.12 -8.66
N SER A 264 -2.99 13.26 -9.70
CA SER A 264 -3.01 12.33 -10.84
C SER A 264 -1.71 12.37 -11.64
N THR A 265 -1.15 13.56 -11.87
CA THR A 265 0.16 13.72 -12.53
C THR A 265 1.26 12.99 -11.75
N PHE A 266 1.30 13.18 -10.43
CA PHE A 266 2.24 12.49 -9.57
C PHE A 266 2.07 10.96 -9.66
N LEU A 267 0.84 10.47 -9.58
CA LEU A 267 0.57 9.03 -9.60
C LEU A 267 1.03 8.37 -10.91
N ASN A 268 0.71 8.99 -12.05
CA ASN A 268 1.14 8.51 -13.37
C ASN A 268 2.67 8.43 -13.48
N LYS A 269 3.37 9.43 -12.95
CA LYS A 269 4.84 9.45 -12.92
C LYS A 269 5.40 8.42 -11.94
N ALA A 270 4.77 8.22 -10.79
CA ALA A 270 5.20 7.22 -9.81
C ALA A 270 5.05 5.79 -10.34
N ALA A 271 3.93 5.47 -10.99
CA ALA A 271 3.67 4.15 -11.57
C ALA A 271 4.69 3.79 -12.66
N PHE A 272 4.97 4.72 -13.59
CA PHE A 272 5.98 4.51 -14.64
C PHE A 272 7.38 4.24 -14.07
N ASN A 273 7.69 4.85 -12.92
CA ASN A 273 8.98 4.68 -12.24
C ASN A 273 9.13 3.33 -11.53
N ALA A 274 8.03 2.69 -11.12
CA ALA A 274 8.07 1.36 -10.50
C ALA A 274 8.43 0.25 -11.52
N ASP A 275 8.05 0.43 -12.79
CA ASP A 275 8.24 -0.55 -13.88
C ASP A 275 9.47 -0.29 -14.77
N SER A 276 10.16 0.85 -14.58
CA SER A 276 11.33 1.23 -15.39
C SER A 276 12.50 0.26 -15.17
N LYS A 277 12.90 -0.45 -16.23
CA LYS A 277 14.19 -1.15 -16.34
C LYS A 277 15.33 -0.24 -16.81
N VAL A 278 15.04 1.04 -17.06
CA VAL A 278 16.03 1.99 -17.54
C VAL A 278 16.87 2.43 -16.35
N LYS A 279 18.11 1.92 -16.28
CA LYS A 279 19.12 2.41 -15.34
C LYS A 279 19.51 3.83 -15.73
N GLY A 280 18.75 4.82 -15.25
CA GLY A 280 18.94 6.21 -15.58
C GLY A 280 20.19 6.79 -14.91
N VAL A 281 20.87 7.71 -15.59
CA VAL A 281 21.93 8.55 -15.02
C VAL A 281 21.40 9.38 -13.82
N ALA A 282 20.11 9.73 -13.85
CA ALA A 282 19.43 10.52 -12.83
C ALA A 282 19.03 9.74 -11.56
N ALA A 283 19.14 8.40 -11.55
CA ALA A 283 18.68 7.59 -10.43
C ALA A 283 19.48 7.87 -9.16
N PHE A 284 18.79 8.09 -8.04
CA PHE A 284 19.44 8.42 -6.76
C PHE A 284 19.02 7.51 -5.61
N ILE A 285 17.74 7.20 -5.45
CA ILE A 285 17.30 6.32 -4.34
C ILE A 285 17.76 4.88 -4.62
N ASN A 286 17.34 4.31 -5.74
CA ASN A 286 17.81 3.02 -6.22
C ASN A 286 18.45 3.19 -7.61
N ASP A 287 18.73 2.08 -8.30
CA ASP A 287 19.43 2.11 -9.59
C ASP A 287 18.50 2.37 -10.80
N SER A 288 17.18 2.48 -10.62
CA SER A 288 16.18 2.61 -11.70
C SER A 288 15.14 3.71 -11.51
N GLU A 289 15.09 4.32 -10.34
CA GLU A 289 14.15 5.38 -9.96
C GLU A 289 14.45 6.68 -10.72
N SER A 290 13.42 7.36 -11.21
CA SER A 290 13.51 8.71 -11.82
C SER A 290 12.42 9.67 -11.34
N LEU A 291 11.65 9.30 -10.32
CA LEU A 291 10.58 10.12 -9.75
C LEU A 291 11.11 11.43 -9.14
N LEU A 292 12.28 11.42 -8.51
CA LEU A 292 12.94 12.62 -7.97
C LEU A 292 13.29 13.61 -9.08
N ASP A 293 13.71 13.12 -10.24
CA ASP A 293 13.99 13.96 -11.41
C ASP A 293 12.69 14.54 -11.99
N GLU A 294 11.65 13.71 -12.10
CA GLU A 294 10.30 14.13 -12.51
C GLU A 294 9.73 15.21 -11.58
N ILE A 295 9.93 15.08 -10.26
CA ILE A 295 9.50 16.09 -9.27
C ILE A 295 10.19 17.44 -9.51
N VAL A 296 11.48 17.43 -9.87
CA VAL A 296 12.26 18.65 -10.06
C VAL A 296 11.96 19.30 -11.42
N ASN A 297 11.71 18.50 -12.45
CA ASN A 297 11.55 18.97 -13.82
C ASN A 297 10.10 19.31 -14.20
N SER A 298 9.10 18.66 -13.60
CA SER A 298 7.68 18.96 -13.86
C SER A 298 7.25 20.28 -13.20
N ASP A 299 6.68 21.19 -13.99
CA ASP A 299 6.09 22.44 -13.48
C ASP A 299 4.95 22.21 -12.48
N GLN A 300 4.21 21.09 -12.62
CA GLN A 300 3.14 20.74 -11.68
C GLN A 300 3.68 20.20 -10.36
N LEU A 301 4.77 19.44 -10.39
CA LEU A 301 5.32 18.77 -9.20
C LEU A 301 6.31 19.65 -8.42
N LYS A 302 7.01 20.56 -9.09
CA LYS A 302 8.03 21.42 -8.45
C LYS A 302 7.47 22.66 -7.75
N ARG A 303 6.15 22.79 -7.67
CA ARG A 303 5.49 23.96 -7.08
C ARG A 303 5.84 24.14 -5.60
N SER A 304 5.87 25.39 -5.14
CA SER A 304 6.27 25.74 -3.77
C SER A 304 5.24 25.39 -2.69
N ASP A 305 3.99 25.15 -3.07
CA ASP A 305 2.88 24.71 -2.21
C ASP A 305 2.85 23.18 -1.99
N ILE A 306 3.80 22.46 -2.59
CA ILE A 306 3.95 21.02 -2.47
C ILE A 306 5.25 20.70 -1.73
N GLN A 307 5.13 19.85 -0.72
CA GLN A 307 6.23 19.17 -0.05
C GLN A 307 6.11 17.68 -0.28
N TYR A 308 7.19 16.94 -0.03
CA TYR A 308 7.18 15.49 -0.16
C TYR A 308 7.52 14.83 1.17
N SER A 309 6.80 13.74 1.47
CA SER A 309 7.17 12.84 2.54
C SER A 309 7.77 11.57 1.94
N ILE A 310 8.90 11.11 2.48
CA ILE A 310 9.58 9.89 2.04
C ILE A 310 9.50 8.86 3.17
N LEU A 311 8.95 7.69 2.85
CA LEU A 311 8.78 6.59 3.78
C LEU A 311 9.66 5.42 3.37
N PHE A 312 10.48 4.90 4.29
CA PHE A 312 11.21 3.65 4.13
C PHE A 312 10.65 2.60 5.09
N PHE A 313 10.27 1.44 4.56
CA PHE A 313 9.53 0.43 5.31
C PHE A 313 9.80 -1.00 4.83
N GLU A 314 9.45 -1.97 5.65
CA GLU A 314 9.37 -3.39 5.29
C GLU A 314 7.92 -3.85 5.42
N GLN A 315 7.51 -4.74 4.52
CA GLN A 315 6.22 -5.41 4.60
C GLN A 315 6.45 -6.92 4.53
N GLN A 316 6.21 -7.60 5.66
CA GLN A 316 6.25 -9.05 5.76
C GLN A 316 4.89 -9.55 6.24
N GLN A 317 4.17 -10.26 5.36
CA GLN A 317 2.80 -10.70 5.62
C GLN A 317 1.90 -9.53 6.07
N ALA A 318 1.34 -9.61 7.27
CA ALA A 318 0.49 -8.58 7.86
C ALA A 318 1.29 -7.49 8.62
N GLN A 319 2.60 -7.67 8.82
CA GLN A 319 3.42 -6.72 9.56
C GLN A 319 3.95 -5.63 8.62
N PHE A 320 3.64 -4.37 8.97
CA PHE A 320 4.18 -3.19 8.31
C PHE A 320 5.15 -2.50 9.28
N LYS A 321 6.44 -2.50 8.94
CA LYS A 321 7.50 -1.95 9.79
C LYS A 321 8.11 -0.73 9.14
N ILE A 322 7.86 0.44 9.73
CA ILE A 322 8.45 1.71 9.30
C ILE A 322 9.86 1.83 9.89
N HIS A 323 10.85 2.07 9.04
CA HIS A 323 12.24 2.32 9.46
C HIS A 323 12.57 3.80 9.51
N LEU A 324 12.05 4.58 8.56
CA LEU A 324 12.29 6.01 8.50
C LEU A 324 11.12 6.71 7.81
N GLU A 325 10.67 7.80 8.42
CA GLU A 325 9.81 8.79 7.79
C GLU A 325 10.56 10.12 7.74
N ILE A 326 10.63 10.72 6.55
CA ILE A 326 11.16 12.06 6.34
C ILE A 326 10.01 12.92 5.84
N SER A 327 9.61 13.92 6.61
CA SER A 327 8.56 14.86 6.21
C SER A 327 9.17 16.15 5.64
N ASP A 328 8.34 16.93 4.96
CA ASP A 328 8.61 18.31 4.54
C ASP A 328 9.81 18.50 3.60
N VAL A 329 10.04 17.52 2.72
CA VAL A 329 11.09 17.60 1.69
C VAL A 329 10.63 18.49 0.53
N LEU A 330 11.28 19.64 0.35
CA LEU A 330 10.95 20.57 -0.72
C LEU A 330 11.52 20.11 -2.09
N PRO A 331 10.85 20.41 -3.23
CA PRO A 331 11.42 20.19 -4.57
C PRO A 331 12.81 20.81 -4.73
N SER A 332 13.01 22.03 -4.20
CA SER A 332 14.31 22.71 -4.22
C SER A 332 15.41 21.99 -3.43
N ARG A 333 15.03 21.20 -2.40
CA ARG A 333 15.97 20.34 -1.70
C ARG A 333 16.36 19.13 -2.55
N ILE A 334 15.40 18.54 -3.26
CA ILE A 334 15.64 17.44 -4.20
C ILE A 334 16.56 17.90 -5.33
N SER A 335 16.32 19.08 -5.93
CA SER A 335 17.20 19.66 -6.96
C SER A 335 18.64 19.79 -6.46
N LYS A 336 18.85 20.36 -5.26
CA LYS A 336 20.20 20.47 -4.66
C LYS A 336 20.88 19.12 -4.45
N ILE A 337 20.11 18.07 -4.10
CA ILE A 337 20.65 16.71 -3.93
C ILE A 337 21.11 16.16 -5.28
N LEU A 338 20.27 16.25 -6.32
CA LEU A 338 20.59 15.78 -7.67
C LEU A 338 21.76 16.55 -8.29
N GLU A 339 21.81 17.87 -8.12
CA GLU A 339 22.95 18.71 -8.54
C GLU A 339 24.24 18.31 -7.83
N SER A 340 24.20 18.12 -6.50
CA SER A 340 25.37 17.71 -5.72
C SER A 340 25.87 16.32 -6.14
N LYS A 341 24.96 15.41 -6.46
CA LYS A 341 25.28 14.08 -7.02
C LYS A 341 26.00 14.23 -8.36
N THR A 342 25.44 14.99 -9.30
CA THR A 342 26.05 15.20 -10.63
C THR A 342 27.46 15.77 -10.51
N ILE A 343 27.65 16.82 -9.69
CA ILE A 343 28.97 17.42 -9.45
C ILE A 343 29.97 16.40 -8.89
N ALA A 344 29.54 15.58 -7.92
CA ALA A 344 30.41 14.56 -7.33
C ALA A 344 30.78 13.48 -8.35
N GLU A 345 29.82 12.98 -9.13
CA GLU A 345 30.06 11.97 -10.15
C GLU A 345 30.96 12.46 -11.27
N GLU A 346 30.80 13.70 -11.71
CA GLU A 346 31.68 14.32 -12.72
C GLU A 346 33.10 14.48 -12.19
N LYS A 347 33.25 15.01 -10.96
CA LYS A 347 34.55 15.22 -10.33
C LYS A 347 35.34 13.93 -10.14
N TYR A 348 34.65 12.85 -9.77
CA TYR A 348 35.26 11.55 -9.51
C TYR A 348 35.03 10.53 -10.64
N LYS A 349 34.65 11.00 -11.83
CA LYS A 349 34.33 10.15 -12.99
C LYS A 349 35.45 9.15 -13.31
N TRP A 350 36.70 9.60 -13.23
CA TRP A 350 37.88 8.76 -13.47
C TRP A 350 38.02 7.56 -12.52
N LEU A 351 37.38 7.58 -11.35
CA LEU A 351 37.31 6.44 -10.42
C LEU A 351 36.09 5.54 -10.66
N THR A 352 35.05 6.07 -11.30
CA THR A 352 33.74 5.41 -11.35
C THR A 352 33.43 4.79 -12.72
N TYR A 353 34.31 4.87 -13.72
CA TYR A 353 34.17 4.09 -14.95
C TYR A 353 35.33 3.11 -15.17
N TYR A 354 34.99 1.96 -15.75
CA TYR A 354 35.97 1.01 -16.27
C TYR A 354 35.42 0.37 -17.54
N LYS A 355 36.34 -0.11 -18.37
CA LYS A 355 36.01 -0.80 -19.62
C LYS A 355 36.10 -2.30 -19.38
N THR A 356 35.02 -3.03 -19.67
CA THR A 356 35.05 -4.49 -19.64
C THR A 356 35.91 -5.04 -20.78
N LYS A 357 36.25 -6.34 -20.71
CA LYS A 357 37.01 -7.03 -21.78
C LYS A 357 36.33 -6.91 -23.15
N ASP A 358 35.00 -6.87 -23.16
CA ASP A 358 34.17 -6.77 -24.37
C ASP A 358 34.01 -5.32 -24.86
N GLY A 359 34.71 -4.38 -24.21
CA GLY A 359 34.74 -2.97 -24.58
C GLY A 359 33.57 -2.13 -24.08
N THR A 360 32.66 -2.71 -23.28
CA THR A 360 31.55 -1.99 -22.66
C THR A 360 32.08 -1.10 -21.54
N ILE A 361 31.68 0.17 -21.54
CA ILE A 361 32.00 1.11 -20.46
C ILE A 361 30.91 0.99 -19.40
N ILE A 362 31.29 0.60 -18.18
CA ILE A 362 30.39 0.57 -17.03
C ILE A 362 30.71 1.78 -16.17
N THR A 363 29.68 2.58 -15.86
CA THR A 363 29.78 3.75 -14.99
C THR A 363 29.04 3.48 -13.68
N HIS A 364 29.67 3.83 -12.57
CA HIS A 364 29.09 3.70 -11.25
C HIS A 364 28.49 5.01 -10.78
N ASN A 365 27.17 5.06 -10.78
CA ASN A 365 26.42 6.17 -10.19
C ASN A 365 26.43 6.04 -8.66
N ILE A 366 26.35 7.18 -7.98
CA ILE A 366 26.18 7.33 -6.54
C ILE A 366 24.68 7.25 -6.26
N THR A 367 24.25 6.11 -5.70
CA THR A 367 22.87 5.89 -5.26
C THR A 367 22.83 5.55 -3.77
N LEU A 368 21.72 5.85 -3.11
CA LEU A 368 21.48 5.44 -1.72
C LEU A 368 21.57 3.91 -1.62
N PHE A 369 21.00 3.19 -2.59
CA PHE A 369 21.15 1.74 -2.74
C PHE A 369 22.59 1.28 -2.58
N ARG A 370 23.56 1.89 -3.26
CA ARG A 370 24.98 1.51 -3.17
C ARG A 370 25.64 1.97 -1.88
N LEU A 371 25.28 3.16 -1.39
CA LEU A 371 25.83 3.66 -0.13
C LEU A 371 25.52 2.75 1.05
N ARG A 372 24.43 1.97 1.00
CA ARG A 372 24.07 1.02 2.07
C ARG A 372 25.19 0.03 2.40
N GLU A 373 26.03 -0.34 1.43
CA GLU A 373 27.04 -1.40 1.60
C GLU A 373 28.06 -1.02 2.69
N TYR A 374 28.30 0.28 2.90
CA TYR A 374 29.15 0.78 3.98
C TYR A 374 28.47 0.79 5.36
N PHE A 375 27.19 0.47 5.42
CA PHE A 375 26.35 0.51 6.63
C PHE A 375 25.74 -0.85 6.97
N LEU A 376 26.14 -1.93 6.29
CA LEU A 376 25.75 -3.27 6.66
C LEU A 376 26.59 -3.78 7.84
N THR A 377 25.95 -4.48 8.76
CA THR A 377 26.64 -5.31 9.76
C THR A 377 27.14 -6.62 9.12
N SER A 378 27.93 -7.39 9.86
CA SER A 378 28.35 -8.76 9.45
C SER A 378 27.17 -9.64 9.05
N ASP A 379 26.02 -9.45 9.69
CA ASP A 379 24.79 -10.22 9.45
C ASP A 379 23.92 -9.62 8.33
N LYS A 380 24.47 -8.69 7.53
CA LYS A 380 23.78 -7.98 6.44
C LYS A 380 22.55 -7.18 6.89
N VAL A 381 22.55 -6.69 8.12
CA VAL A 381 21.51 -5.81 8.64
C VAL A 381 21.97 -4.36 8.51
N LEU A 382 21.08 -3.46 8.08
CA LEU A 382 21.38 -2.02 8.04
C LEU A 382 21.57 -1.44 9.44
N GLN A 383 22.65 -0.71 9.63
CA GLN A 383 22.88 0.04 10.86
C GLN A 383 21.96 1.27 10.95
N PRO A 384 21.50 1.66 12.16
CA PRO A 384 20.68 2.86 12.35
C PRO A 384 21.32 4.17 11.84
N SER A 385 22.65 4.23 11.78
CA SER A 385 23.40 5.34 11.18
C SER A 385 23.05 5.59 9.72
N TYR A 386 22.63 4.56 8.99
CA TYR A 386 22.21 4.70 7.60
C TYR A 386 20.93 5.51 7.47
N PHE A 387 19.89 5.18 8.25
CA PHE A 387 18.65 5.97 8.26
C PHE A 387 18.88 7.40 8.73
N LYS A 388 19.84 7.62 9.65
CA LYS A 388 20.28 8.98 10.00
C LYS A 388 20.93 9.70 8.82
N LEU A 389 21.76 9.02 8.03
CA LEU A 389 22.34 9.58 6.80
C LEU A 389 21.24 9.97 5.81
N LEU A 390 20.27 9.08 5.55
CA LEU A 390 19.14 9.36 4.66
C LEU A 390 18.36 10.59 5.12
N SER A 391 18.04 10.67 6.42
CA SER A 391 17.38 11.83 7.01
C SER A 391 18.19 13.11 6.80
N SER A 392 19.50 13.09 7.08
CA SER A 392 20.40 14.24 6.86
C SER A 392 20.43 14.69 5.40
N ILE A 393 20.47 13.75 4.44
CA ILE A 393 20.45 14.05 3.00
C ILE A 393 19.16 14.77 2.63
N PHE A 394 17.98 14.26 2.99
CA PHE A 394 16.73 14.88 2.55
C PHE A 394 16.33 16.12 3.37
N THR A 395 16.85 16.30 4.59
CA THR A 395 16.57 17.50 5.42
C THR A 395 17.63 18.59 5.31
N GLY A 396 18.80 18.31 4.72
CA GLY A 396 19.91 19.26 4.68
C GLY A 396 20.67 19.42 5.99
N GLN A 397 20.45 18.53 6.95
CA GLN A 397 21.23 18.50 8.18
C GLN A 397 22.63 17.91 7.93
N LYS A 398 23.60 18.35 8.74
CA LYS A 398 24.96 17.80 8.69
C LYS A 398 24.97 16.36 9.20
N PHE A 399 25.73 15.50 8.53
CA PHE A 399 26.06 14.17 9.03
C PHE A 399 27.43 14.21 9.74
N ASN A 400 27.71 13.22 10.59
CA ASN A 400 29.01 13.15 11.27
C ASN A 400 30.04 12.51 10.33
N ASP A 401 30.92 13.35 9.77
CA ASP A 401 31.93 12.94 8.79
C ASP A 401 32.91 11.90 9.35
N LEU A 402 33.32 12.02 10.62
CA LEU A 402 34.21 11.04 11.26
C LEU A 402 33.54 9.68 11.37
N LYS A 403 32.24 9.65 11.69
CA LYS A 403 31.47 8.40 11.73
C LYS A 403 31.36 7.79 10.34
N LEU A 404 31.06 8.60 9.31
CA LEU A 404 31.01 8.12 7.93
C LEU A 404 32.36 7.53 7.48
N LEU A 405 33.45 8.26 7.73
CA LEU A 405 34.79 7.81 7.39
C LEU A 405 35.15 6.51 8.10
N SER A 406 34.83 6.39 9.39
CA SER A 406 35.08 5.16 10.15
C SER A 406 34.35 3.95 9.56
N LEU A 407 33.12 4.13 9.08
CA LEU A 407 32.33 3.07 8.46
C LEU A 407 32.96 2.63 7.13
N ILE A 408 33.29 3.60 6.26
CA ILE A 408 33.94 3.34 4.97
C ILE A 408 35.27 2.60 5.16
N LEU A 409 36.14 3.09 6.05
CA LEU A 409 37.45 2.48 6.31
C LEU A 409 37.33 1.07 6.88
N ASN A 410 36.35 0.82 7.75
CA ASN A 410 36.11 -0.53 8.28
C ASN A 410 35.65 -1.49 7.19
N THR A 411 34.74 -1.07 6.31
CA THR A 411 34.31 -1.88 5.16
C THR A 411 35.50 -2.21 4.24
N TRP A 412 36.32 -1.21 3.92
CA TRP A 412 37.52 -1.43 3.10
C TRP A 412 38.51 -2.38 3.76
N LYS A 413 38.75 -2.25 5.08
CA LYS A 413 39.63 -3.15 5.84
C LYS A 413 39.11 -4.59 5.86
N LEU A 414 37.80 -4.79 5.99
CA LEU A 414 37.18 -6.13 5.97
C LEU A 414 37.31 -6.77 4.58
N ASN A 415 37.00 -6.01 3.53
CA ASN A 415 37.19 -6.49 2.17
C ASN A 415 38.67 -6.80 1.91
N TYR A 416 39.58 -5.93 2.33
CA TYR A 416 41.03 -6.17 2.23
C TYR A 416 41.47 -7.49 2.84
N LYS A 417 41.07 -7.76 4.08
CA LYS A 417 41.39 -9.04 4.73
C LYS A 417 40.84 -10.25 3.98
N LYS A 418 39.65 -10.15 3.38
CA LYS A 418 39.02 -11.25 2.65
C LYS A 418 39.79 -11.63 1.39
N TYR A 419 40.22 -10.64 0.61
CA TYR A 419 40.90 -10.88 -0.67
C TYR A 419 42.41 -11.15 -0.54
N PHE A 420 43.05 -10.72 0.55
CA PHE A 420 44.49 -10.95 0.76
C PHE A 420 44.83 -12.35 1.26
N HIS A 421 43.85 -13.12 1.78
CA HIS A 421 44.06 -14.52 2.18
C HIS A 421 43.81 -15.53 1.06
N ASP A 422 43.34 -15.09 -0.12
CA ASP A 422 43.29 -15.88 -1.36
C ASP A 422 44.55 -15.55 -2.21
N GLU A 423 45.67 -16.23 -1.93
CA GLU A 423 47.03 -15.91 -2.42
C GLU A 423 47.26 -16.00 -3.95
N GLU A 424 46.26 -16.25 -4.80
CA GLU A 424 46.48 -16.44 -6.25
C GLU A 424 45.92 -15.36 -7.18
N LYS A 425 45.34 -14.27 -6.68
CA LYS A 425 44.82 -13.19 -7.54
C LYS A 425 45.27 -11.80 -7.10
N SER A 426 46.38 -11.35 -7.69
CA SER A 426 46.80 -9.94 -7.69
C SER A 426 45.84 -9.10 -8.53
N VAL A 427 44.66 -8.79 -7.99
CA VAL A 427 43.68 -7.88 -8.60
C VAL A 427 43.68 -6.55 -7.85
N CYS A 428 43.64 -5.45 -8.62
CA CYS A 428 43.69 -4.09 -8.11
C CYS A 428 42.55 -3.81 -7.10
N PHE A 429 42.93 -3.52 -5.85
CA PHE A 429 42.05 -3.43 -4.68
C PHE A 429 40.90 -2.41 -4.77
N ILE A 430 41.10 -1.35 -5.55
CA ILE A 430 40.12 -0.26 -5.74
C ILE A 430 39.06 -0.64 -6.80
N CYS A 431 39.38 -1.62 -7.66
CA CYS A 431 38.55 -2.04 -8.78
C CYS A 431 37.61 -3.20 -8.46
N GLU A 432 37.62 -3.79 -7.26
CA GLU A 432 36.68 -4.88 -6.90
C GLU A 432 35.79 -4.55 -5.69
N THR A 433 36.20 -3.63 -4.82
CA THR A 433 35.37 -3.23 -3.66
C THR A 433 34.18 -2.33 -4.03
N SER A 434 34.12 -1.89 -5.28
CA SER A 434 32.97 -1.21 -5.90
C SER A 434 32.08 -2.17 -6.71
N PHE A 435 32.35 -3.49 -6.62
CA PHE A 435 31.96 -4.50 -7.61
C PHE A 435 31.53 -5.82 -6.97
N SER A 436 30.37 -5.80 -6.31
CA SER A 436 29.49 -6.97 -6.23
C SER A 436 28.08 -6.54 -5.88
#